data_AF-A0A538B3A2-F1
#
_entry.id   AF-A0A538B3A2-F1
#
_cell.length_a   1.000
_cell.length_b   1.000
_cell.length_c   1.000
_cell.angle_alpha   90.00
_cell.angle_beta   90.00
_cell.angle_gamma   90.00
#
_symmetry.space_group_name_H-M   'P 1'
#
loop_
_entity.id
_entity.type
_entity.pdbx_description
1 polymer ?
#
loop_
_entity_poly.entity_id
_entity_poly.type
_entity_poly.pdbx_seq_one_letter_code
_entity_poly.pdbx_strand_id
1 'polypeptide(L)'
;MSMGEYDPLGEDDEGQEEGEEDPEAGRPLPDDERESVEADLEDLDAMRTVFEPQGAKGVVIACTECGANHYYGWELLRESLEHMIDTGEPRVHEPAYQPKEDDYVVWDYGKGYVDALADTGLEAGSRVEVTSCGWCETPVEPHFSFCPKCGRPMAVLRLFKELLDRGMDERDVRAVLLRAGFEPFS
;
A
#
# COMPACT_ATOMS: atom_id res chain seq x y z
N MET A 1 47.31 -22.26 -69.82
CA MET A 1 45.97 -22.47 -70.41
C MET A 1 45.56 -23.91 -70.17
N SER A 2 44.25 -24.14 -70.07
CA SER A 2 43.48 -25.35 -69.68
C SER A 2 43.22 -25.44 -68.17
N MET A 3 42.08 -24.97 -67.62
CA MET A 3 40.70 -25.54 -67.65
C MET A 3 40.72 -27.04 -67.35
N GLY A 4 40.07 -27.58 -66.33
CA GLY A 4 39.11 -27.08 -65.36
C GLY A 4 38.27 -28.27 -64.91
N GLU A 5 38.04 -28.44 -63.61
CA GLU A 5 36.98 -29.32 -63.10
C GLU A 5 36.35 -28.61 -61.90
N TYR A 6 35.07 -28.34 -62.07
CA TYR A 6 34.15 -27.85 -61.05
C TYR A 6 33.55 -29.10 -60.38
N ASP A 7 33.31 -29.05 -59.07
CA ASP A 7 32.29 -29.88 -58.43
C ASP A 7 31.65 -29.04 -57.31
N PRO A 8 30.31 -28.94 -57.25
CA PRO A 8 29.55 -27.96 -56.49
C PRO A 8 29.13 -28.49 -55.11
N LEU A 9 28.46 -27.63 -54.35
CA LEU A 9 27.87 -27.83 -53.01
C LEU A 9 28.80 -27.38 -51.87
N GLY A 10 28.81 -26.06 -51.67
CA GLY A 10 28.71 -25.54 -50.31
C GLY A 10 27.26 -25.62 -49.87
N GLU A 11 27.06 -25.90 -48.58
CA GLU A 11 25.85 -25.73 -47.75
C GLU A 11 26.24 -26.30 -46.37
N ASP A 12 26.77 -25.48 -45.44
CA ASP A 12 26.04 -24.84 -44.33
C ASP A 12 25.27 -25.81 -43.42
N ASP A 13 25.86 -26.18 -42.27
CA ASP A 13 25.09 -26.57 -41.07
C ASP A 13 25.99 -26.52 -39.83
N GLU A 14 26.41 -25.30 -39.48
CA GLU A 14 26.74 -24.99 -38.09
C GLU A 14 25.56 -24.22 -37.52
N GLY A 15 24.41 -24.92 -37.42
CA GLY A 15 23.27 -24.47 -36.63
C GLY A 15 23.68 -24.39 -35.16
N GLN A 16 24.33 -23.29 -34.79
CA GLN A 16 24.12 -22.74 -33.46
C GLN A 16 22.63 -22.49 -33.36
N GLU A 17 21.92 -23.36 -32.63
CA GLU A 17 20.65 -23.00 -32.04
C GLU A 17 20.94 -21.84 -31.08
N GLU A 18 21.05 -20.63 -31.64
CA GLU A 18 20.61 -19.42 -30.97
C GLU A 18 19.14 -19.71 -30.66
N GLY A 19 18.88 -20.15 -29.43
CA GLY A 19 17.53 -20.32 -28.92
C GLY A 19 16.79 -19.06 -29.31
N GLU A 20 15.72 -19.24 -30.08
CA GLU A 20 14.79 -18.17 -30.41
C GLU A 20 14.34 -17.57 -29.08
N GLU A 21 14.99 -16.47 -28.67
CA GLU A 21 14.51 -15.64 -27.57
C GLU A 21 13.15 -15.16 -28.05
N ASP A 22 12.11 -15.81 -27.52
CA ASP A 22 10.74 -15.38 -27.71
C ASP A 22 10.70 -13.88 -27.42
N PRO A 23 10.41 -13.01 -28.40
CA PRO A 23 10.40 -11.57 -28.20
C PRO A 23 9.31 -11.12 -27.22
N GLU A 24 8.45 -12.05 -26.77
CA GLU A 24 7.43 -11.85 -25.74
C GLU A 24 7.85 -12.40 -24.36
N ALA A 25 8.96 -13.15 -24.26
CA ALA A 25 9.55 -13.53 -22.99
C ALA A 25 10.39 -12.36 -22.45
N GLY A 26 9.73 -11.50 -21.68
CA GLY A 26 10.37 -10.39 -20.98
C GLY A 26 11.65 -10.80 -20.26
N ARG A 27 12.64 -9.89 -20.23
CA ARG A 27 13.94 -10.16 -19.60
C ARG A 27 13.75 -10.11 -18.08
N PRO A 28 14.13 -11.16 -17.33
CA PRO A 28 14.04 -11.13 -15.89
C PRO A 28 14.76 -9.90 -15.32
N LEU A 29 14.13 -9.21 -14.37
CA LEU A 29 14.76 -8.12 -13.65
C LEU A 29 16.11 -8.57 -13.05
N PRO A 30 17.15 -7.72 -13.09
CA PRO A 30 18.36 -7.95 -12.32
C PRO A 30 18.02 -7.99 -10.83
N ASP A 31 18.84 -8.71 -10.05
CA ASP A 31 18.53 -9.04 -8.65
C ASP A 31 18.29 -7.80 -7.76
N ASP A 32 19.01 -6.70 -8.01
CA ASP A 32 18.88 -5.45 -7.28
C ASP A 32 17.57 -4.69 -7.60
N GLU A 33 17.15 -4.72 -8.87
CA GLU A 33 15.88 -4.13 -9.28
C GLU A 33 14.71 -4.96 -8.76
N ARG A 34 14.82 -6.30 -8.79
CA ARG A 34 13.82 -7.19 -8.18
C ARG A 34 13.65 -6.90 -6.69
N GLU A 35 14.75 -6.80 -5.94
CA GLU A 35 14.70 -6.47 -4.49
C GLU A 35 14.01 -5.12 -4.25
N SER A 36 14.27 -4.12 -5.10
CA SER A 36 13.59 -2.81 -5.02
C SER A 36 12.09 -2.92 -5.25
N VAL A 37 11.64 -3.69 -6.23
CA VAL A 37 10.21 -3.86 -6.54
C VAL A 37 9.50 -4.67 -5.45
N GLU A 38 10.17 -5.66 -4.88
CA GLU A 38 9.66 -6.41 -3.72
C GLU A 38 9.49 -5.51 -2.50
N ALA A 39 10.45 -4.61 -2.22
CA ALA A 39 10.32 -3.62 -1.16
C ALA A 39 9.14 -2.66 -1.41
N ASP A 40 8.95 -2.20 -2.65
CA ASP A 40 7.81 -1.34 -2.99
C ASP A 40 6.45 -2.08 -2.84
N LEU A 41 6.40 -3.40 -3.04
CA LEU A 41 5.22 -4.21 -2.74
C LEU A 41 4.93 -4.28 -1.23
N GLU A 42 5.95 -4.44 -0.40
CA GLU A 42 5.81 -4.41 1.06
C GLU A 42 5.31 -3.05 1.54
N ASP A 43 5.88 -1.96 1.02
CA ASP A 43 5.46 -0.60 1.32
C ASP A 43 4.01 -0.34 0.90
N LEU A 44 3.62 -0.82 -0.28
CA LEU A 44 2.24 -0.71 -0.77
C LEU A 44 1.25 -1.42 0.16
N ASP A 45 1.60 -2.60 0.66
CA ASP A 45 0.76 -3.37 1.58
C ASP A 45 0.59 -2.67 2.94
N ALA A 46 1.70 -2.15 3.48
CA ALA A 46 1.70 -1.37 4.71
C ALA A 46 0.85 -0.10 4.56
N MET A 47 1.04 0.65 3.47
CA MET A 47 0.26 1.85 3.17
C MET A 47 -1.23 1.54 3.02
N ARG A 48 -1.58 0.49 2.28
CA ARG A 48 -2.98 0.07 2.12
C ARG A 48 -3.62 -0.22 3.47
N THR A 49 -2.95 -1.01 4.32
CA THR A 49 -3.42 -1.37 5.66
C THR A 49 -3.75 -0.14 6.51
N VAL A 50 -2.94 0.92 6.39
CA VAL A 50 -3.14 2.18 7.10
C VAL A 50 -4.25 3.02 6.48
N PHE A 51 -4.22 3.24 5.16
CA PHE A 51 -4.99 4.32 4.51
C PHE A 51 -6.31 3.86 3.88
N GLU A 52 -6.42 2.60 3.42
CA GLU A 52 -7.68 2.07 2.86
C GLU A 52 -8.84 2.15 3.87
N PRO A 53 -8.67 1.79 5.18
CA PRO A 53 -9.74 1.95 6.17
C PRO A 53 -10.15 3.40 6.46
N GLN A 54 -9.32 4.36 6.05
CA GLN A 54 -9.57 5.80 6.18
C GLN A 54 -10.26 6.38 4.93
N GLY A 55 -10.45 5.57 3.88
CA GLY A 55 -11.17 5.92 2.66
C GLY A 55 -10.28 6.21 1.44
N ALA A 56 -8.95 6.08 1.57
CA ALA A 56 -8.05 6.23 0.43
C ALA A 56 -8.25 5.09 -0.58
N LYS A 57 -8.30 5.44 -1.86
CA LYS A 57 -8.52 4.49 -2.98
C LYS A 57 -7.23 3.93 -3.54
N GLY A 58 -6.09 4.54 -3.20
CA GLY A 58 -4.79 4.19 -3.75
C GLY A 58 -3.75 5.26 -3.48
N VAL A 59 -2.73 5.28 -4.33
CA VAL A 59 -1.61 6.22 -4.25
C VAL A 59 -1.50 7.12 -5.48
N VAL A 60 -0.86 8.26 -5.27
CA VAL A 60 -0.40 9.13 -6.35
C VAL A 60 1.13 9.16 -6.35
N ILE A 61 1.71 8.86 -7.51
CA ILE A 61 3.16 8.87 -7.75
C ILE A 61 3.49 10.02 -8.69
N ALA A 62 4.35 10.93 -8.25
CA ALA A 62 4.86 12.01 -9.08
C ALA A 62 5.99 11.47 -9.97
N CYS A 63 5.71 11.22 -11.24
CA CYS A 63 6.69 10.69 -12.16
C CYS A 63 7.61 11.82 -12.67
N THR A 64 8.91 11.70 -12.41
CA THR A 64 9.92 12.69 -12.81
C THR A 64 10.22 12.66 -14.31
N GLU A 65 9.98 11.54 -14.98
CA GLU A 65 10.24 11.37 -16.41
C GLU A 65 9.17 12.06 -17.28
N CYS A 66 7.90 11.85 -16.96
CA CYS A 66 6.78 12.45 -17.70
C CYS A 66 6.34 13.81 -17.12
N GLY A 67 6.74 14.13 -15.89
CA GLY A 67 6.39 15.37 -15.20
C GLY A 67 4.92 15.44 -14.75
N ALA A 68 4.24 14.30 -14.64
CA ALA A 68 2.83 14.20 -14.28
C ALA A 68 2.59 13.29 -13.06
N ASN A 69 1.44 13.47 -12.41
CA ASN A 69 0.98 12.63 -11.31
C ASN A 69 0.22 11.41 -11.85
N HIS A 70 0.68 10.22 -11.46
CA HIS A 70 0.04 8.96 -11.81
C HIS A 70 -0.80 8.46 -10.63
N TYR A 71 -2.09 8.27 -10.83
CA TYR A 71 -3.02 7.78 -9.81
C TYR A 71 -3.22 6.29 -10.00
N TYR A 72 -2.81 5.50 -9.02
CA TYR A 72 -3.00 4.06 -9.02
C TYR A 72 -3.98 3.66 -7.92
N GLY A 73 -4.97 2.84 -8.26
CA GLY A 73 -5.71 2.10 -7.24
C GLY A 73 -4.82 1.06 -6.58
N TRP A 74 -5.14 0.65 -5.35
CA TRP A 74 -4.34 -0.32 -4.57
C TRP A 74 -4.01 -1.59 -5.36
N GLU A 75 -5.03 -2.25 -5.92
CA GLU A 75 -4.83 -3.49 -6.69
C GLU A 75 -4.13 -3.25 -8.02
N LEU A 76 -4.40 -2.11 -8.67
CA LEU A 76 -3.78 -1.78 -9.95
C LEU A 76 -2.27 -1.64 -9.83
N LEU A 77 -1.79 -0.96 -8.77
CA LEU A 77 -0.35 -0.83 -8.54
C LEU A 77 0.27 -2.17 -8.16
N ARG A 78 -0.39 -2.95 -7.30
CA ARG A 78 0.06 -4.29 -6.92
C ARG A 78 0.26 -5.18 -8.15
N GLU A 79 -0.76 -5.30 -9.00
CA GLU A 79 -0.70 -6.08 -10.24
C GLU A 79 0.41 -5.58 -11.17
N SER A 80 0.66 -4.27 -11.20
CA SER A 80 1.72 -3.68 -12.03
C SER A 80 3.13 -4.05 -11.53
N LEU A 81 3.35 -4.00 -10.21
CA LEU A 81 4.62 -4.39 -9.58
C LEU A 81 4.87 -5.89 -9.66
N GLU A 82 3.85 -6.72 -9.40
CA GLU A 82 3.91 -8.17 -9.57
C GLU A 82 4.23 -8.54 -11.03
N HIS A 83 3.58 -7.87 -11.99
CA HIS A 83 3.90 -8.07 -13.40
C HIS A 83 5.34 -7.69 -13.74
N MET A 84 5.85 -6.58 -13.19
CA MET A 84 7.22 -6.14 -13.40
C MET A 84 8.24 -7.17 -12.88
N ILE A 85 7.96 -7.82 -11.75
CA ILE A 85 8.78 -8.92 -11.20
C ILE A 85 8.85 -10.11 -12.16
N ASP A 86 7.75 -10.41 -12.85
CA ASP A 86 7.61 -11.57 -13.74
C ASP A 86 8.19 -11.30 -15.14
N THR A 87 7.95 -10.10 -15.70
CA THR A 87 8.26 -9.78 -17.11
C THR A 87 9.40 -8.80 -17.29
N GLY A 88 9.83 -8.11 -16.22
CA GLY A 88 10.81 -7.04 -16.30
C GLY A 88 10.28 -5.73 -16.90
N GLU A 89 8.98 -5.65 -17.21
CA GLU A 89 8.39 -4.43 -17.78
C GLU A 89 7.17 -3.95 -16.97
N PRO A 90 7.04 -2.63 -16.71
CA PRO A 90 5.85 -2.09 -16.09
C PRO A 90 4.65 -2.27 -17.01
N ARG A 91 3.55 -2.78 -16.45
CA ARG A 91 2.28 -2.86 -17.19
C ARG A 91 1.74 -1.45 -17.46
N VAL A 92 1.53 -1.12 -18.73
CA VAL A 92 0.81 0.11 -19.11
C VAL A 92 -0.65 -0.04 -18.70
N HIS A 93 -1.14 0.91 -17.91
CA HIS A 93 -2.54 1.02 -17.55
C HIS A 93 -3.13 2.29 -18.15
N GLU A 94 -4.45 2.28 -18.34
CA GLU A 94 -5.15 3.50 -18.71
C GLU A 94 -5.18 4.49 -17.53
N PRO A 95 -5.04 5.80 -17.77
CA PRO A 95 -5.17 6.80 -16.72
C PRO A 95 -6.52 6.72 -16.02
N ALA A 96 -6.54 6.98 -14.71
CA ALA A 96 -7.79 7.11 -13.97
C ALA A 96 -8.67 8.20 -14.61
N TYR A 97 -9.96 7.90 -14.82
CA TYR A 97 -10.89 8.88 -15.36
C TYR A 97 -11.29 9.90 -14.28
N GLN A 98 -10.87 11.16 -14.46
CA GLN A 98 -11.17 12.28 -13.54
C GLN A 98 -10.86 11.97 -12.06
N PRO A 99 -9.60 11.64 -11.71
CA PRO A 99 -9.24 11.33 -10.33
C PRO A 99 -9.43 12.55 -9.44
N LYS A 100 -9.96 12.33 -8.24
CA LYS A 100 -9.98 13.35 -7.19
C LYS A 100 -8.73 13.15 -6.35
N GLU A 101 -7.89 14.16 -6.26
CA GLU A 101 -6.59 14.06 -5.57
C GLU A 101 -6.75 13.65 -4.10
N ASP A 102 -7.75 14.19 -3.41
CA ASP A 102 -8.05 13.89 -2.01
C ASP A 102 -8.44 12.42 -1.74
N ASP A 103 -8.74 11.64 -2.77
CA ASP A 103 -9.04 10.21 -2.64
C ASP A 103 -7.75 9.34 -2.63
N TYR A 104 -6.56 9.92 -2.87
CA TYR A 104 -5.30 9.20 -3.02
C TYR A 104 -4.22 9.74 -2.07
N VAL A 105 -3.30 8.88 -1.67
CA VAL A 105 -2.16 9.24 -0.81
C VAL A 105 -0.90 9.45 -1.64
N VAL A 106 -0.16 10.53 -1.38
CA VAL A 106 1.14 10.74 -2.04
C VAL A 106 2.11 9.65 -1.59
N TRP A 107 2.72 8.93 -2.54
CA TRP A 107 3.61 7.78 -2.28
C TRP A 107 4.68 8.07 -1.22
N ASP A 108 5.52 9.08 -1.44
CA ASP A 108 6.62 9.42 -0.53
C ASP A 108 6.14 9.79 0.88
N TYR A 109 4.98 10.44 0.95
CA TYR A 109 4.35 10.75 2.24
C TYR A 109 3.85 9.47 2.92
N GLY A 110 3.21 8.58 2.17
CA GLY A 110 2.69 7.32 2.67
C GLY A 110 3.79 6.43 3.22
N LYS A 111 4.90 6.28 2.49
CA LYS A 111 6.11 5.54 2.95
C LYS A 111 6.65 6.11 4.25
N GLY A 112 6.95 7.42 4.28
CA GLY A 112 7.46 8.04 5.50
C GLY A 112 6.50 7.96 6.69
N TYR A 113 5.19 7.93 6.44
CA TYR A 113 4.19 7.74 7.49
C TYR A 113 4.20 6.31 8.06
N VAL A 114 4.25 5.28 7.21
CA VAL A 114 4.30 3.88 7.67
C VAL A 114 5.62 3.56 8.36
N ASP A 115 6.74 4.11 7.88
CA ASP A 115 8.05 3.98 8.52
C ASP A 115 8.02 4.56 9.95
N ALA A 116 7.46 5.76 10.10
CA ALA A 116 7.34 6.39 11.41
C ALA A 116 6.44 5.61 12.37
N LEU A 117 5.37 4.98 11.85
CA LEU A 117 4.53 4.09 12.65
C LEU A 117 5.31 2.86 13.13
N ALA A 118 6.05 2.21 12.23
CA ALA A 118 6.88 1.05 12.55
C ALA A 118 7.96 1.40 13.60
N ASP A 119 8.69 2.50 13.41
CA ASP A 119 9.74 2.97 14.33
C ASP A 119 9.23 3.26 15.74
N THR A 120 7.98 3.72 15.85
CA THR A 120 7.35 4.05 17.13
C THR A 120 6.62 2.86 17.77
N GLY A 121 6.61 1.70 17.11
CA GLY A 121 5.88 0.50 17.55
C GLY A 121 4.35 0.69 17.51
N LEU A 122 3.86 1.61 16.68
CA LEU A 122 2.44 1.86 16.49
C LEU A 122 1.94 0.99 15.32
N GLU A 123 1.39 -0.18 15.63
CA GLU A 123 0.85 -1.06 14.60
C GLU A 123 -0.38 -0.46 13.91
N ALA A 124 -0.31 -0.41 12.58
CA ALA A 124 -1.43 -0.06 11.72
C ALA A 124 -2.62 -1.00 12.00
N GLY A 125 -3.80 -0.43 12.27
CA GLY A 125 -5.00 -1.23 12.48
C GLY A 125 -5.24 -1.76 13.90
N SER A 126 -4.43 -1.36 14.89
CA SER A 126 -4.74 -1.55 16.32
C SER A 126 -6.00 -0.77 16.73
N ARG A 127 -7.17 -1.34 16.39
CA ARG A 127 -8.46 -0.76 16.74
C ARG A 127 -8.82 -1.18 18.16
N VAL A 128 -8.78 -0.20 19.06
CA VAL A 128 -9.36 -0.36 20.40
C VAL A 128 -10.86 -0.65 20.27
N GLU A 129 -11.24 -1.87 20.60
CA GLU A 129 -12.63 -2.31 20.49
C GLU A 129 -13.49 -1.69 21.59
N VAL A 130 -14.57 -1.04 21.15
CA VAL A 130 -15.62 -0.51 22.01
C VAL A 130 -16.91 -1.18 21.58
N THR A 131 -17.53 -1.91 22.49
CA THR A 131 -18.75 -2.69 22.26
C THR A 131 -19.99 -2.05 22.91
N SER A 132 -19.79 -1.07 23.80
CA SER A 132 -20.86 -0.29 24.42
C SER A 132 -20.44 1.15 24.68
N CYS A 133 -21.42 2.06 24.64
CA CYS A 133 -21.23 3.46 24.95
C CYS A 133 -21.06 3.66 26.46
N GLY A 134 -19.92 4.19 26.90
CA GLY A 134 -19.64 4.47 28.31
C GLY A 134 -20.47 5.58 28.96
N TRP A 135 -21.46 6.19 28.28
CA TRP A 135 -22.35 7.20 28.90
C TRP A 135 -23.83 6.82 28.93
N CYS A 136 -24.25 5.87 28.10
CA CYS A 136 -25.66 5.46 28.04
C CYS A 136 -25.84 3.96 27.80
N GLU A 137 -24.73 3.22 27.87
CA GLU A 137 -24.61 1.76 27.81
C GLU A 137 -25.17 1.12 26.53
N THR A 138 -25.50 1.94 25.53
CA THR A 138 -26.02 1.44 24.25
C THR A 138 -24.94 0.61 23.56
N PRO A 139 -25.26 -0.61 23.09
CA PRO A 139 -24.35 -1.40 22.28
C PRO A 139 -23.90 -0.61 21.04
N VAL A 140 -22.62 -0.70 20.69
CA VAL A 140 -22.06 -0.04 19.51
C VAL A 140 -21.24 -1.02 18.70
N GLU A 141 -21.24 -0.81 17.39
CA GLU A 141 -20.40 -1.57 16.47
C GLU A 141 -19.01 -0.94 16.34
N PRO A 142 -17.96 -1.73 16.00
CA PRO A 142 -16.59 -1.23 15.94
C PRO A 142 -16.40 -0.03 15.01
N HIS A 143 -17.19 0.08 13.95
CA HIS A 143 -17.11 1.13 12.95
C HIS A 143 -17.85 2.43 13.34
N PHE A 144 -18.61 2.45 14.44
CA PHE A 144 -19.34 3.64 14.85
C PHE A 144 -18.38 4.74 15.35
N SER A 145 -18.49 5.92 14.74
CA SER A 145 -17.78 7.13 15.19
C SER A 145 -18.47 7.81 16.37
N PHE A 146 -19.80 7.70 16.44
CA PHE A 146 -20.64 8.28 17.49
C PHE A 146 -21.64 7.24 18.02
N CYS A 147 -22.06 7.37 19.27
CA CYS A 147 -23.12 6.54 19.82
C CYS A 147 -24.45 6.81 19.10
N PRO A 148 -25.16 5.78 18.60
CA PRO A 148 -26.42 5.97 17.88
C PRO A 148 -27.57 6.47 18.77
N LYS A 149 -27.45 6.36 20.10
CA LYS A 149 -28.48 6.83 21.05
C LYS A 149 -28.22 8.24 21.57
N CYS A 150 -27.00 8.53 22.05
CA CYS A 150 -26.70 9.81 22.71
C CYS A 150 -25.78 10.74 21.91
N GLY A 151 -25.30 10.32 20.73
CA GLY A 151 -24.48 11.15 19.84
C GLY A 151 -23.05 11.42 20.32
N ARG A 152 -22.63 10.88 21.48
CA ARG A 152 -21.27 11.09 22.00
C ARG A 152 -20.21 10.40 21.14
N PRO A 153 -19.01 10.99 21.00
CA PRO A 153 -17.93 10.41 20.19
C PRO A 153 -17.35 9.15 20.83
N MET A 154 -17.29 8.07 20.07
CA MET A 154 -16.66 6.80 20.51
C MET A 154 -15.14 6.89 20.59
N ALA A 155 -14.54 7.87 19.92
CA ALA A 155 -13.10 8.16 20.00
C ALA A 155 -12.62 8.39 21.44
N VAL A 156 -13.43 8.98 22.31
CA VAL A 156 -13.05 9.24 23.71
C VAL A 156 -12.98 7.95 24.53
N LEU A 157 -13.86 6.99 24.25
CA LEU A 157 -13.84 5.66 24.89
C LEU A 157 -12.67 4.82 24.38
N ARG A 158 -12.37 4.91 23.08
CA ARG A 158 -11.18 4.28 22.49
C ARG A 158 -9.90 4.84 23.12
N LEU A 159 -9.80 6.16 23.23
CA LEU A 159 -8.69 6.83 23.90
C LEU A 159 -8.58 6.41 25.37
N PHE A 160 -9.69 6.37 26.10
CA PHE A 160 -9.70 5.91 27.49
C PHE A 160 -9.12 4.50 27.63
N LYS A 161 -9.59 3.54 26.84
CA LYS A 161 -9.10 2.16 26.85
C LYS A 161 -7.62 2.07 26.45
N GLU A 162 -7.21 2.74 25.38
CA GLU A 162 -5.82 2.74 24.93
C GLU A 162 -4.86 3.23 26.03
N LEU A 163 -5.24 4.30 26.76
CA LEU A 163 -4.40 4.82 27.83
C LEU A 163 -4.31 3.84 29.01
N LEU A 164 -5.39 3.12 29.34
CA LEU A 164 -5.36 2.05 30.33
C LEU A 164 -4.47 0.88 29.88
N ASP A 165 -4.60 0.46 28.62
CA ASP A 165 -3.83 -0.65 28.04
C ASP A 165 -2.33 -0.32 28.00
N ARG A 166 -1.98 0.97 27.88
CA ARG A 166 -0.61 1.49 28.03
C ARG A 166 -0.16 1.66 29.49
N GLY A 167 -0.95 1.23 30.46
CA GLY A 167 -0.61 1.20 31.88
C GLY A 167 -0.83 2.51 32.63
N MET A 168 -1.58 3.47 32.07
CA MET A 168 -1.98 4.65 32.84
C MET A 168 -3.06 4.31 33.87
N ASP A 169 -2.97 4.91 35.05
CA ASP A 169 -3.96 4.72 36.10
C ASP A 169 -5.34 5.29 35.68
N GLU A 170 -6.40 4.54 35.95
CA GLU A 170 -7.76 4.89 35.55
C GLU A 170 -8.23 6.24 36.10
N ARG A 171 -7.83 6.59 37.32
CA ARG A 171 -8.16 7.89 37.92
C ARG A 171 -7.48 9.02 37.17
N ASP A 172 -6.22 8.82 36.78
CA ASP A 172 -5.44 9.81 36.05
C ASP A 172 -5.99 10.02 34.64
N VAL A 173 -6.33 8.93 33.93
CA VAL A 173 -6.96 9.02 32.60
C VAL A 173 -8.29 9.76 32.69
N ARG A 174 -9.16 9.41 33.65
CA ARG A 174 -10.43 10.14 33.87
C ARG A 174 -10.19 11.62 34.16
N ALA A 175 -9.20 11.95 35.00
CA ALA A 175 -8.87 13.32 35.32
C ALA A 175 -8.33 14.10 34.11
N VAL A 176 -7.58 13.46 33.21
CA VAL A 176 -7.14 14.05 31.94
C VAL A 176 -8.34 14.33 31.04
N LEU A 177 -9.22 13.35 30.83
CA LEU A 177 -10.40 13.49 29.96
C LEU A 177 -11.37 14.57 30.47
N LEU A 178 -11.60 14.64 31.79
CA LEU A 178 -12.40 15.69 32.41
C LEU A 178 -11.80 17.08 32.19
N ARG A 179 -10.47 17.22 32.35
CA ARG A 179 -9.77 18.50 32.08
C ARG A 179 -9.80 18.89 30.60
N ALA A 180 -9.85 17.91 29.70
CA ALA A 180 -10.03 18.13 28.27
C ALA A 180 -11.49 18.51 27.90
N GLY A 181 -12.41 18.54 28.87
CA GLY A 181 -13.79 18.96 28.67
C GLY A 181 -14.77 17.84 28.33
N PHE A 182 -14.36 16.57 28.42
CA PHE A 182 -15.27 15.44 28.25
C PHE A 182 -16.07 15.18 29.52
N GLU A 183 -17.33 14.80 29.37
CA GLU A 183 -18.17 14.40 30.50
C GLU A 183 -17.76 13.04 31.06
N PRO A 184 -17.95 12.82 32.38
CA PRO A 184 -17.66 11.54 32.99
C PRO A 184 -18.50 10.42 32.38
N PHE A 185 -17.87 9.27 32.19
CA PHE A 185 -18.56 8.03 31.88
C PHE A 185 -19.51 7.62 33.03
N SER A 186 -20.53 6.83 32.70
CA SER A 186 -21.50 6.25 33.63
C SER A 186 -20.88 5.25 34.59
#